data_AF-A0AAE1BSI9-F1
#
_entry.id   AF-A0AAE1BSI9-F1
#
_cell.length_a   1.000
_cell.length_b   1.000
_cell.length_c   1.000
_cell.angle_alpha   90.00
_cell.angle_beta   90.00
_cell.angle_gamma   90.00
#
_symmetry.space_group_name_H-M   'P 1'
#
loop_
_entity.id
_entity.type
_entity.pdbx_description
1 polymer ?
#
loop_
_entity_poly.entity_id
_entity_poly.type
_entity_poly.pdbx_seq_one_letter_code
_entity_poly.pdbx_strand_id
1 'polypeptide(L)'
;MASAVRRGVMNSRLCRHFTQRTRTFRTSAFHSDINKASKLSLYGSAAAISLYMGIKWMDKYTLVEAAKPSRRLLDDLTLRGLKLNHRERRFIKFASAEYQGQLYMTPQDFIESVTDSEPRPRMKRRVLRERDLEQFIQEVPLLSKGSPDMFRTIFDQGIISYTEYLFLLSILTKPQTGFRIAFNMFDTDGNQRVDKEEFLVLEKIFSTARRDRLNRALEGAVKAVDGDEGDLEEVVEDELQKRHVVDTTLLLHFFGRKGKQDLKFEEFKMFMENLQTEVLEIEFNEFSKGLPAITELDFAKILLRYTYLQSDQYEMYLERLLDRIPEGRGITFNEFKSFCQFLNTLDDFAIAMRMYTLADQPISQEEFHRAVKICTGAELSPHIVDTVFKIFDDDGDGQLSYKEFIAIMRDRLHRGFKHTSRSEGWEAFKQCVKRSPPASQSQQPREGWVGFKACVKAAMNENQPQQPSVT
;
A
#
# COMPACT_ATOMS: atom_id res chain seq x y z
N MET A 1 42.45 -8.38 13.40
CA MET A 1 43.81 -8.83 13.02
C MET A 1 44.01 -10.27 13.50
N ALA A 2 43.90 -11.23 12.59
CA ALA A 2 44.62 -12.50 12.59
C ALA A 2 44.32 -13.22 11.26
N SER A 3 45.31 -13.13 10.37
CA SER A 3 45.65 -14.00 9.24
C SER A 3 44.59 -14.39 8.19
N ALA A 4 44.67 -13.71 7.06
CA ALA A 4 44.46 -14.29 5.73
C ALA A 4 45.82 -14.48 5.06
N VAL A 5 45.95 -15.48 4.18
CA VAL A 5 46.60 -15.46 2.84
C VAL A 5 47.09 -16.88 2.50
N ARG A 6 46.98 -17.46 1.30
CA ARG A 6 46.15 -17.32 0.08
C ARG A 6 46.73 -18.34 -0.93
N ARG A 7 45.94 -18.65 -1.97
CA ARG A 7 46.28 -19.26 -3.29
C ARG A 7 46.16 -20.79 -3.35
N GLY A 8 45.53 -21.39 -4.36
CA GLY A 8 44.86 -20.83 -5.54
C GLY A 8 44.32 -21.94 -6.45
N VAL A 9 43.08 -21.73 -6.93
CA VAL A 9 42.56 -21.85 -8.31
C VAL A 9 43.23 -22.87 -9.28
N MET A 10 42.47 -23.86 -9.78
CA MET A 10 41.97 -23.99 -11.17
C MET A 10 41.54 -25.43 -11.57
N ASN A 11 40.48 -25.48 -12.40
CA ASN A 11 40.13 -26.46 -13.47
C ASN A 11 39.77 -27.91 -13.08
N SER A 12 38.54 -28.42 -13.30
CA SER A 12 37.70 -28.62 -14.51
C SER A 12 37.89 -29.99 -15.19
N ARG A 13 36.79 -30.77 -15.20
CA ARG A 13 36.29 -31.71 -16.23
C ARG A 13 37.30 -32.62 -16.97
N LEU A 14 37.07 -33.94 -16.96
CA LEU A 14 36.56 -34.76 -18.09
C LEU A 14 36.89 -36.26 -17.97
N CYS A 15 35.85 -37.06 -18.23
CA CYS A 15 35.75 -38.37 -18.91
C CYS A 15 36.96 -39.29 -19.12
N ARG A 16 36.71 -40.60 -18.94
CA ARG A 16 36.97 -41.75 -19.86
C ARG A 16 36.49 -43.05 -19.16
N HIS A 17 35.51 -43.86 -19.61
CA HIS A 17 35.45 -44.79 -20.77
C HIS A 17 36.77 -45.60 -20.92
N PHE A 18 36.85 -46.93 -21.11
CA PHE A 18 35.94 -48.00 -21.50
C PHE A 18 36.73 -49.34 -21.49
N THR A 19 36.07 -50.51 -21.30
CA THR A 19 36.38 -51.87 -21.87
C THR A 19 37.69 -52.61 -21.49
N GLN A 20 37.81 -53.95 -21.42
CA GLN A 20 37.16 -55.06 -22.14
C GLN A 20 37.52 -56.43 -21.48
N ARG A 21 36.61 -57.44 -21.56
CA ARG A 21 36.80 -58.91 -21.85
C ARG A 21 37.75 -59.78 -20.97
N THR A 22 37.58 -61.09 -20.68
CA THR A 22 36.63 -62.18 -21.07
C THR A 22 36.91 -63.50 -20.29
N ARG A 23 35.92 -64.43 -20.35
CA ARG A 23 35.99 -65.93 -20.32
C ARG A 23 36.10 -66.62 -18.94
N THR A 24 35.43 -67.76 -18.65
CA THR A 24 34.69 -68.75 -19.48
C THR A 24 33.72 -69.58 -18.61
N PHE A 25 32.74 -70.20 -19.29
CA PHE A 25 31.65 -71.08 -18.87
C PHE A 25 32.00 -72.36 -18.07
N ARG A 26 31.07 -72.82 -17.21
CA ARG A 26 30.38 -74.12 -17.41
C ARG A 26 29.03 -74.23 -16.66
N THR A 27 28.03 -74.60 -17.47
CA THR A 27 26.74 -75.30 -17.26
C THR A 27 26.73 -76.33 -16.12
N SER A 28 25.66 -76.76 -15.46
CA SER A 28 24.20 -76.63 -15.55
C SER A 28 23.63 -77.57 -14.49
N ALA A 29 22.60 -77.21 -13.72
CA ALA A 29 21.56 -78.14 -13.26
C ALA A 29 20.51 -77.47 -12.37
N PHE A 30 19.26 -77.62 -12.80
CA PHE A 30 18.09 -77.94 -11.97
C PHE A 30 17.51 -76.89 -11.01
N HIS A 31 16.58 -76.11 -11.57
CA HIS A 31 15.16 -76.10 -11.18
C HIS A 31 14.83 -76.50 -9.74
N SER A 32 14.53 -75.51 -8.88
CA SER A 32 13.31 -75.47 -8.06
C SER A 32 13.32 -74.31 -7.04
N ASP A 33 13.21 -73.04 -7.48
CA ASP A 33 13.00 -71.94 -6.50
C ASP A 33 12.29 -70.68 -7.07
N ILE A 34 11.43 -70.84 -8.09
CA ILE A 34 10.72 -69.70 -8.70
C ILE A 34 9.37 -69.37 -8.01
N ASN A 35 8.87 -70.19 -7.08
CA ASN A 35 7.53 -70.00 -6.50
C ASN A 35 7.49 -69.35 -5.10
N LYS A 36 8.63 -68.96 -4.50
CA LYS A 36 8.64 -68.19 -3.23
C LYS A 36 8.94 -66.70 -3.40
N ALA A 37 9.59 -66.29 -4.50
CA ALA A 37 9.92 -64.89 -4.76
C ALA A 37 8.76 -64.06 -5.34
N SER A 38 7.74 -64.69 -5.95
CA SER A 38 6.62 -63.97 -6.58
C SER A 38 5.57 -63.45 -5.59
N LYS A 39 5.45 -64.05 -4.39
CA LYS A 39 4.49 -63.60 -3.38
C LYS A 39 5.00 -62.42 -2.55
N LEU A 40 6.31 -62.32 -2.29
CA LEU A 40 6.88 -61.22 -1.49
C LEU A 40 6.93 -59.88 -2.25
N SER A 41 7.10 -59.92 -3.57
CA SER A 41 7.12 -58.74 -4.45
C SER A 41 5.72 -58.11 -4.64
N LEU A 42 4.66 -58.93 -4.63
CA LEU A 42 3.29 -58.45 -4.82
C LEU A 42 2.73 -57.71 -3.59
N TYR A 43 3.07 -58.17 -2.37
CA TYR A 43 2.63 -57.48 -1.15
C TYR A 43 3.44 -56.20 -0.88
N GLY A 44 4.73 -56.16 -1.24
CA GLY A 44 5.55 -54.96 -1.09
C GLY A 44 5.11 -53.81 -2.02
N SER A 45 4.70 -54.13 -3.24
CA SER A 45 4.20 -53.13 -4.20
C SER A 45 2.79 -52.63 -3.84
N ALA A 46 1.89 -53.50 -3.37
CA ALA A 46 0.56 -53.09 -2.91
C ALA A 46 0.60 -52.18 -1.67
N ALA A 47 1.52 -52.47 -0.72
CA ALA A 47 1.73 -51.63 0.46
C ALA A 47 2.32 -50.25 0.09
N ALA A 48 3.28 -50.20 -0.84
CA ALA A 48 3.86 -48.95 -1.32
C ALA A 48 2.85 -48.09 -2.09
N ILE A 49 1.99 -48.71 -2.90
CA ILE A 49 0.91 -48.00 -3.62
C ILE A 49 -0.15 -47.51 -2.62
N SER A 50 -0.50 -48.29 -1.60
CA SER A 50 -1.45 -47.87 -0.57
C SER A 50 -0.90 -46.74 0.31
N LEU A 51 0.40 -46.77 0.62
CA LEU A 51 1.09 -45.69 1.32
C LEU A 51 1.22 -44.43 0.44
N TYR A 52 1.55 -44.59 -0.85
CA TYR A 52 1.62 -43.47 -1.80
C TYR A 52 0.26 -42.85 -2.07
N MET A 53 -0.78 -43.68 -2.23
CA MET A 53 -2.17 -43.23 -2.36
C MET A 53 -2.65 -42.61 -1.05
N GLY A 54 -2.26 -43.14 0.12
CA GLY A 54 -2.54 -42.55 1.43
C GLY A 54 -1.84 -41.21 1.64
N ILE A 55 -0.59 -41.06 1.20
CA ILE A 55 0.16 -39.79 1.21
C ILE A 55 -0.48 -38.81 0.22
N LYS A 56 -0.84 -39.22 -0.99
CA LYS A 56 -1.56 -38.39 -1.97
C LYS A 56 -2.97 -38.02 -1.54
N TRP A 57 -3.67 -38.92 -0.82
CA TRP A 57 -4.99 -38.68 -0.27
C TRP A 57 -4.89 -37.73 0.94
N MET A 58 -3.89 -37.89 1.81
CA MET A 58 -3.59 -36.89 2.84
C MET A 58 -3.14 -35.54 2.25
N ASP A 59 -2.36 -35.50 1.17
CA ASP A 59 -2.00 -34.27 0.42
C ASP A 59 -3.27 -33.62 -0.17
N LYS A 60 -4.19 -34.42 -0.72
CA LYS A 60 -5.46 -33.94 -1.29
C LYS A 60 -6.45 -33.48 -0.22
N TYR A 61 -6.44 -34.07 0.98
CA TYR A 61 -7.25 -33.64 2.12
C TYR A 61 -6.63 -32.48 2.92
N THR A 62 -5.29 -32.34 2.94
CA THR A 62 -4.62 -31.14 3.48
C THR A 62 -4.67 -29.95 2.53
N LEU A 63 -4.90 -30.17 1.23
CA LEU A 63 -5.16 -29.11 0.24
C LEU A 63 -6.60 -28.59 0.21
N VAL A 64 -7.54 -29.15 0.98
CA VAL A 64 -8.95 -28.73 0.95
C VAL A 64 -9.33 -27.75 2.07
N GLU A 65 -8.44 -27.40 3.00
CA GLU A 65 -8.82 -26.44 4.07
C GLU A 65 -7.75 -25.46 4.52
N ALA A 66 -6.86 -25.05 3.61
CA ALA A 66 -5.94 -23.92 3.82
C ALA A 66 -6.21 -22.76 2.83
N ALA A 67 -7.48 -22.42 2.60
CA ALA A 67 -7.78 -21.11 2.03
C ALA A 67 -7.38 -20.05 3.07
N LYS A 68 -6.39 -19.20 2.73
CA LYS A 68 -5.94 -18.09 3.57
C LYS A 68 -7.16 -17.37 4.16
N PRO A 69 -7.26 -17.13 5.48
CA PRO A 69 -8.43 -16.47 6.07
C PRO A 69 -8.73 -15.10 5.44
N SER A 70 -7.70 -14.39 4.96
CA SER A 70 -7.88 -13.17 4.16
C SER A 70 -8.49 -13.41 2.78
N ARG A 71 -8.22 -14.55 2.12
CA ARG A 71 -8.88 -14.92 0.87
C ARG A 71 -10.33 -15.28 1.13
N ARG A 72 -10.63 -16.06 2.18
CA ARG A 72 -12.02 -16.41 2.53
C ARG A 72 -12.92 -15.18 2.74
N LEU A 73 -12.47 -14.18 3.51
CA LEU A 73 -13.23 -12.93 3.68
C LEU A 73 -13.36 -12.16 2.36
N LEU A 74 -12.28 -12.06 1.57
CA LEU A 74 -12.35 -11.40 0.26
C LEU A 74 -13.32 -12.12 -0.66
N ASP A 75 -13.28 -13.45 -0.69
CA ASP A 75 -14.08 -14.32 -1.53
C ASP A 75 -15.56 -14.24 -1.11
N ASP A 76 -15.87 -14.22 0.19
CA ASP A 76 -17.24 -14.02 0.72
C ASP A 76 -17.79 -12.62 0.40
N LEU A 77 -17.00 -11.56 0.57
CA LEU A 77 -17.39 -10.20 0.18
C LEU A 77 -17.59 -10.09 -1.34
N THR A 78 -16.72 -10.75 -2.13
CA THR A 78 -16.83 -10.74 -3.60
C THR A 78 -18.04 -11.56 -4.08
N LEU A 79 -18.33 -12.69 -3.44
CA LEU A 79 -19.53 -13.51 -3.66
C LEU A 79 -20.81 -12.71 -3.38
N ARG A 80 -20.78 -11.80 -2.40
CA ARG A 80 -21.89 -10.89 -2.06
C ARG A 80 -21.99 -9.66 -2.97
N GLY A 81 -21.23 -9.60 -4.06
CA GLY A 81 -21.26 -8.48 -5.02
C GLY A 81 -20.64 -7.18 -4.50
N LEU A 82 -20.01 -7.19 -3.33
CA LEU A 82 -19.35 -6.01 -2.77
C LEU A 82 -18.01 -5.76 -3.46
N LYS A 83 -17.95 -4.66 -4.21
CA LYS A 83 -16.68 -4.16 -4.72
C LYS A 83 -15.93 -3.40 -3.61
N LEU A 84 -15.01 -4.11 -2.94
CA LEU A 84 -14.14 -3.50 -1.94
C LEU A 84 -13.25 -2.42 -2.55
N ASN A 85 -13.21 -1.27 -1.90
CA ASN A 85 -12.31 -0.19 -2.27
C ASN A 85 -10.85 -0.57 -1.95
N HIS A 86 -9.90 0.17 -2.52
CA HIS A 86 -8.48 -0.13 -2.35
C HIS A 86 -8.03 -0.12 -0.87
N ARG A 87 -8.54 0.83 -0.08
CA ARG A 87 -8.20 0.96 1.34
C ARG A 87 -8.73 -0.21 2.17
N GLU A 88 -9.93 -0.70 1.86
CA GLU A 88 -10.51 -1.90 2.50
C GLU A 88 -9.67 -3.14 2.20
N ARG A 89 -9.32 -3.35 0.91
CA ARG A 89 -8.46 -4.48 0.52
C ARG A 89 -7.09 -4.41 1.18
N ARG A 90 -6.48 -3.23 1.23
CA ARG A 90 -5.18 -3.02 1.88
C ARG A 90 -5.28 -3.26 3.39
N PHE A 91 -6.32 -2.77 4.05
CA PHE A 91 -6.57 -3.06 5.46
C PHE A 91 -6.69 -4.56 5.72
N ILE A 92 -7.57 -5.27 5.01
CA ILE A 92 -7.78 -6.72 5.17
C ILE A 92 -6.49 -7.52 4.94
N LYS A 93 -5.70 -7.10 3.95
CA LYS A 93 -4.44 -7.73 3.57
C LYS A 93 -3.40 -7.61 4.68
N PHE A 94 -3.29 -6.44 5.31
CA PHE A 94 -2.28 -6.12 6.33
C PHE A 94 -2.73 -6.39 7.77
N ALA A 95 -4.03 -6.42 8.08
CA ALA A 95 -4.54 -6.73 9.42
C ALA A 95 -4.10 -8.14 9.91
N SER A 96 -3.34 -8.16 11.01
CA SER A 96 -2.83 -9.39 11.64
C SER A 96 -3.70 -9.89 12.80
N ALA A 97 -4.55 -9.05 13.39
CA ALA A 97 -5.28 -9.35 14.60
C ALA A 97 -6.79 -9.47 14.38
N GLU A 98 -7.43 -10.30 15.19
CA GLU A 98 -8.88 -10.52 15.18
C GLU A 98 -9.39 -10.66 16.61
N TYR A 99 -10.50 -10.01 16.95
CA TYR A 99 -11.17 -10.15 18.24
C TYR A 99 -12.68 -10.20 18.02
N GLN A 100 -13.36 -11.24 18.53
CA GLN A 100 -14.80 -11.47 18.36
C GLN A 100 -15.28 -11.37 16.88
N GLY A 101 -14.47 -11.86 15.94
CA GLY A 101 -14.75 -11.82 14.50
C GLY A 101 -14.53 -10.47 13.83
N GLN A 102 -14.12 -9.43 14.57
CA GLN A 102 -13.74 -8.13 14.02
C GLN A 102 -12.23 -8.09 13.75
N LEU A 103 -11.85 -7.61 12.55
CA LEU A 103 -10.44 -7.45 12.17
C LEU A 103 -9.84 -6.15 12.70
N TYR A 104 -8.57 -6.25 13.14
CA TYR A 104 -7.75 -5.13 13.60
C TYR A 104 -6.33 -5.21 13.03
N MET A 105 -5.72 -4.04 12.83
CA MET A 105 -4.28 -3.88 12.60
C MET A 105 -3.57 -3.66 13.93
N THR A 106 -2.35 -4.16 14.06
CA THR A 106 -1.43 -3.64 15.08
C THR A 106 -0.81 -2.30 14.62
N PRO A 107 -0.21 -1.50 15.52
CA PRO A 107 0.61 -0.36 15.11
C PRO A 107 1.69 -0.73 14.08
N GLN A 108 2.30 -1.91 14.22
CA GLN A 108 3.25 -2.42 13.23
C GLN A 108 2.58 -2.73 11.87
N ASP A 109 1.41 -3.37 11.86
CA ASP A 109 0.66 -3.59 10.61
C ASP A 109 0.32 -2.27 9.92
N PHE A 110 -0.02 -1.22 10.67
CA PHE A 110 -0.29 0.11 10.12
C PHE A 110 0.94 0.67 9.39
N ILE A 111 2.10 0.68 10.05
CA ILE A 111 3.38 1.14 9.48
C ILE A 111 3.70 0.37 8.19
N GLU A 112 3.70 -0.96 8.25
CA GLU A 112 3.96 -1.81 7.07
C GLU A 112 2.94 -1.54 5.96
N SER A 113 1.67 -1.28 6.32
CA SER A 113 0.64 -0.96 5.33
C SER A 113 0.86 0.37 4.62
N VAL A 114 1.66 1.29 5.15
CA VAL A 114 1.94 2.58 4.51
C VAL A 114 3.32 2.64 3.85
N THR A 115 4.27 1.83 4.31
CA THR A 115 5.63 1.77 3.75
C THR A 115 5.79 0.66 2.69
N ASP A 116 5.16 -0.50 2.90
CA ASP A 116 5.47 -1.72 2.15
C ASP A 116 4.36 -2.09 1.15
N SER A 117 4.71 -2.85 0.11
CA SER A 117 3.73 -3.36 -0.87
C SER A 117 3.00 -4.61 -0.39
N GLU A 118 3.70 -5.46 0.35
CA GLU A 118 3.26 -6.75 0.87
C GLU A 118 3.47 -6.84 2.38
N PRO A 119 2.55 -7.44 3.14
CA PRO A 119 2.74 -7.66 4.56
C PRO A 119 3.82 -8.72 4.80
N ARG A 120 4.44 -8.67 5.99
CA ARG A 120 5.35 -9.72 6.45
C ARG A 120 4.72 -11.13 6.39
N PRO A 121 5.51 -12.17 6.04
CA PRO A 121 5.02 -13.54 6.02
C PRO A 121 4.46 -13.98 7.38
N ARG A 122 3.25 -14.53 7.37
CA ARG A 122 2.55 -15.03 8.56
C ARG A 122 1.73 -16.26 8.26
N MET A 123 1.68 -17.20 9.21
CA MET A 123 0.93 -18.44 9.03
C MET A 123 -0.58 -18.24 9.18
N LYS A 124 -1.01 -17.50 10.21
CA LYS A 124 -2.42 -17.19 10.48
C LYS A 124 -2.56 -15.86 11.20
N ARG A 125 -3.76 -15.29 11.17
CA ARG A 125 -4.12 -14.14 12.00
C ARG A 125 -4.12 -14.53 13.48
N ARG A 126 -3.71 -13.61 14.34
CA ARG A 126 -3.72 -13.77 15.80
C ARG A 126 -5.14 -13.47 16.30
N VAL A 127 -5.79 -14.49 16.85
CA VAL A 127 -7.06 -14.32 17.56
C VAL A 127 -6.76 -13.86 18.99
N LEU A 128 -7.18 -12.64 19.31
CA LEU A 128 -6.97 -11.99 20.60
C LEU A 128 -8.01 -12.47 21.63
N ARG A 129 -7.62 -12.42 22.90
CA ARG A 129 -8.47 -12.67 24.07
C ARG A 129 -8.53 -11.41 24.93
N GLU A 130 -9.49 -11.35 25.86
CA GLU A 130 -9.64 -10.21 26.79
C GLU A 130 -8.34 -9.87 27.53
N ARG A 131 -7.61 -10.87 28.01
CA ARG A 131 -6.28 -10.70 28.63
C ARG A 131 -5.25 -9.98 27.75
N ASP A 132 -5.31 -10.16 26.43
CA ASP A 132 -4.40 -9.46 25.50
C ASP A 132 -4.77 -7.97 25.46
N LEU A 133 -6.06 -7.65 25.47
CA LEU A 133 -6.56 -6.27 25.49
C LEU A 133 -6.22 -5.56 26.80
N GLU A 134 -6.37 -6.26 27.94
CA GLU A 134 -5.96 -5.75 29.25
C GLU A 134 -4.47 -5.41 29.31
N GLN A 135 -3.63 -6.21 28.63
CA GLN A 135 -2.20 -5.91 28.50
C GLN A 135 -1.98 -4.65 27.65
N PHE A 136 -2.67 -4.49 26.53
CA PHE A 136 -2.52 -3.30 25.67
C PHE A 136 -2.85 -2.00 26.42
N ILE A 137 -3.84 -2.01 27.32
CA ILE A 137 -4.17 -0.86 28.17
C ILE A 137 -2.98 -0.40 29.03
N GLN A 138 -2.09 -1.33 29.40
CA GLN A 138 -0.90 -1.02 30.20
C GLN A 138 0.25 -0.47 29.36
N GLU A 139 0.43 -0.99 28.15
CA GLU A 139 1.52 -0.64 27.23
C GLU A 139 1.29 0.67 26.47
N VAL A 140 0.04 1.00 26.13
CA VAL A 140 -0.25 2.23 25.36
C VAL A 140 0.10 3.46 26.21
N PRO A 141 1.04 4.31 25.75
CA PRO A 141 1.41 5.53 26.46
C PRO A 141 0.25 6.52 26.45
N LEU A 142 0.16 7.34 27.49
CA LEU A 142 -0.76 8.48 27.50
C LEU A 142 -0.30 9.55 26.50
N LEU A 143 -1.24 10.39 26.06
CA LEU A 143 -1.00 11.50 25.13
C LEU A 143 0.18 12.40 25.51
N SER A 144 0.33 12.69 26.80
CA SER A 144 1.44 13.52 27.33
C SER A 144 2.82 12.90 27.13
N LYS A 145 2.89 11.62 26.80
CA LYS A 145 4.12 10.87 26.48
C LYS A 145 4.21 10.49 25.00
N GLY A 146 3.40 11.11 24.14
CA GLY A 146 3.48 10.89 22.69
C GLY A 146 4.87 11.23 22.15
N SER A 147 5.37 10.39 21.25
CA SER A 147 6.71 10.49 20.68
C SER A 147 6.71 10.10 19.20
N PRO A 148 7.72 10.50 18.39
CA PRO A 148 7.84 10.14 16.98
C PRO A 148 8.27 8.68 16.74
N ASP A 149 8.34 7.86 17.78
CA ASP A 149 8.63 6.43 17.74
C ASP A 149 7.55 5.59 18.46
N MET A 150 6.38 6.19 18.71
CA MET A 150 5.32 5.55 19.49
C MET A 150 4.81 4.27 18.83
N PHE A 151 4.52 4.28 17.52
CA PHE A 151 3.97 3.10 16.85
C PHE A 151 5.00 1.97 16.77
N ARG A 152 6.28 2.31 16.54
CA ARG A 152 7.40 1.36 16.58
C ARG A 152 7.64 0.77 17.97
N THR A 153 7.45 1.58 19.01
CA THR A 153 7.61 1.15 20.40
C THR A 153 6.48 0.22 20.84
N ILE A 154 5.23 0.54 20.50
CA ILE A 154 4.07 -0.31 20.83
C ILE A 154 4.10 -1.60 19.99
N PHE A 155 4.56 -1.52 18.73
CA PHE A 155 4.72 -2.66 17.83
C PHE A 155 3.44 -3.50 17.66
N ASP A 156 3.41 -4.71 18.21
CA ASP A 156 2.27 -5.64 18.17
C ASP A 156 1.36 -5.55 19.42
N GLN A 157 1.63 -4.62 20.35
CA GLN A 157 0.92 -4.44 21.62
C GLN A 157 -0.20 -3.39 21.54
N GLY A 158 -0.97 -3.42 20.45
CA GLY A 158 -2.06 -2.49 20.23
C GLY A 158 -2.98 -2.95 19.11
N ILE A 159 -4.14 -2.31 19.03
CA ILE A 159 -5.13 -2.57 17.98
C ILE A 159 -5.63 -1.25 17.39
N ILE A 160 -5.78 -1.26 16.08
CA ILE A 160 -6.23 -0.16 15.23
C ILE A 160 -7.33 -0.73 14.33
N SER A 161 -8.51 -0.15 14.41
CA SER A 161 -9.63 -0.53 13.55
C SER A 161 -9.54 0.06 12.16
N TYR A 162 -10.46 -0.36 11.29
CA TYR A 162 -10.54 0.18 9.95
C TYR A 162 -10.88 1.69 9.93
N THR A 163 -11.70 2.19 10.85
CA THR A 163 -12.07 3.61 10.90
C THR A 163 -10.90 4.47 11.38
N GLU A 164 -10.15 4.01 12.38
CA GLU A 164 -8.91 4.63 12.82
C GLU A 164 -7.82 4.56 11.75
N TYR A 165 -7.71 3.45 11.02
CA TYR A 165 -6.82 3.33 9.87
C TYR A 165 -7.07 4.44 8.85
N LEU A 166 -8.33 4.67 8.49
CA LEU A 166 -8.70 5.77 7.57
C LEU A 166 -8.35 7.15 8.13
N PHE A 167 -8.57 7.35 9.44
CA PHE A 167 -8.19 8.57 10.13
C PHE A 167 -6.67 8.80 10.07
N LEU A 168 -5.86 7.80 10.42
CA LEU A 168 -4.40 7.88 10.37
C LEU A 168 -3.90 8.15 8.95
N LEU A 169 -4.45 7.46 7.94
CA LEU A 169 -4.14 7.75 6.53
C LEU A 169 -4.44 9.21 6.14
N SER A 170 -5.52 9.78 6.68
CA SER A 170 -5.90 11.18 6.41
C SER A 170 -4.94 12.20 7.04
N ILE A 171 -4.15 11.78 8.04
CA ILE A 171 -3.16 12.61 8.70
C ILE A 171 -1.86 12.67 7.89
N LEU A 172 -1.39 11.54 7.34
CA LEU A 172 -0.03 11.39 6.80
C LEU A 172 0.38 12.45 5.76
N THR A 173 -0.57 12.96 5.01
CA THR A 173 -0.34 13.91 3.90
C THR A 173 -0.98 15.28 4.15
N LYS A 174 -1.53 15.49 5.35
CA LYS A 174 -2.21 16.73 5.68
C LYS A 174 -1.18 17.84 5.94
N PRO A 175 -1.28 19.02 5.31
CA PRO A 175 -0.42 20.14 5.64
C PRO A 175 -0.75 20.69 7.04
N GLN A 176 0.23 21.35 7.65
CA GLN A 176 0.11 21.95 9.00
C GLN A 176 -1.07 22.94 9.11
N THR A 177 -1.29 23.75 8.08
CA THR A 177 -2.44 24.66 7.96
C THR A 177 -3.78 23.93 8.03
N GLY A 178 -3.82 22.68 7.56
CA GLY A 178 -5.00 21.82 7.58
C GLY A 178 -5.29 21.15 8.92
N PHE A 179 -4.37 21.20 9.90
CA PHE A 179 -4.55 20.52 11.19
C PHE A 179 -5.66 21.16 12.00
N ARG A 180 -5.73 22.49 12.03
CA ARG A 180 -6.82 23.21 12.71
C ARG A 180 -8.17 22.91 12.07
N ILE A 181 -8.21 22.85 10.74
CA ILE A 181 -9.44 22.49 10.00
C ILE A 181 -9.89 21.07 10.37
N ALA A 182 -8.94 20.13 10.46
CA ALA A 182 -9.23 18.76 10.88
C ALA A 182 -9.80 18.71 12.30
N PHE A 183 -9.16 19.40 13.24
CA PHE A 183 -9.59 19.47 14.63
C PHE A 183 -11.01 20.05 14.76
N ASN A 184 -11.28 21.15 14.07
CA ASN A 184 -12.61 21.78 14.06
C ASN A 184 -13.70 20.94 13.38
N MET A 185 -13.35 19.90 12.61
CA MET A 185 -14.33 18.94 12.10
C MET A 185 -14.76 17.93 13.17
N PHE A 186 -13.97 17.76 14.22
CA PHE A 186 -14.30 16.92 15.37
C PHE A 186 -14.98 17.70 16.50
N ASP A 187 -14.49 18.90 16.79
CA ASP A 187 -15.04 19.82 17.80
C ASP A 187 -16.38 20.38 17.29
N THR A 188 -17.46 19.68 17.58
CA THR A 188 -18.81 19.99 17.07
C THR A 188 -19.51 21.07 17.87
N ASP A 189 -19.18 21.20 19.15
CA ASP A 189 -19.76 22.19 20.06
C ASP A 189 -18.95 23.49 20.15
N GLY A 190 -17.73 23.52 19.57
CA GLY A 190 -16.86 24.69 19.51
C GLY A 190 -16.12 24.97 20.81
N ASN A 191 -16.02 23.99 21.71
CA ASN A 191 -15.41 24.16 23.02
C ASN A 191 -13.85 24.11 22.99
N GLN A 192 -13.26 23.95 21.81
CA GLN A 192 -11.82 23.84 21.54
C GLN A 192 -11.16 22.57 22.10
N ARG A 193 -11.97 21.53 22.30
CA ARG A 193 -11.59 20.20 22.75
C ARG A 193 -12.35 19.19 21.91
N VAL A 194 -11.84 17.97 21.90
CA VAL A 194 -12.53 16.83 21.29
C VAL A 194 -12.71 15.80 22.37
N ASP A 195 -13.94 15.41 22.66
CA ASP A 195 -14.22 14.31 23.57
C ASP A 195 -14.27 12.95 22.85
N LYS A 196 -14.45 11.87 23.61
CA LYS A 196 -14.46 10.51 23.06
C LYS A 196 -15.65 10.31 22.12
N GLU A 197 -16.81 10.86 22.46
CA GLU A 197 -18.05 10.76 21.71
C GLU A 197 -17.95 11.47 20.36
N GLU A 198 -17.37 12.65 20.32
CA GLU A 198 -17.07 13.45 19.12
C GLU A 198 -16.10 12.72 18.20
N PHE A 199 -15.04 12.12 18.74
CA PHE A 199 -14.11 11.33 17.94
C PHE A 199 -14.77 10.10 17.30
N LEU A 200 -15.68 9.45 18.02
CA LEU A 200 -16.44 8.29 17.53
C LEU A 200 -17.52 8.66 16.48
N VAL A 201 -17.81 9.95 16.26
CA VAL A 201 -18.70 10.36 15.15
C VAL A 201 -18.16 9.89 13.79
N LEU A 202 -16.83 9.87 13.60
CA LEU A 202 -16.24 9.33 12.37
C LEU A 202 -16.58 7.86 12.16
N GLU A 203 -16.59 7.06 13.23
CA GLU A 203 -16.96 5.65 13.14
C GLU A 203 -18.39 5.51 12.60
N LYS A 204 -19.32 6.33 13.09
CA LYS A 204 -20.72 6.36 12.64
C LYS A 204 -20.84 6.79 11.17
N ILE A 205 -20.11 7.82 10.75
CA ILE A 205 -20.14 8.32 9.38
C ILE A 205 -19.61 7.28 8.40
N PHE A 206 -18.43 6.71 8.69
CA PHE A 206 -17.80 5.73 7.81
C PHE A 206 -18.57 4.39 7.78
N SER A 207 -19.13 3.95 8.91
CA SER A 207 -19.96 2.75 8.97
C SER A 207 -21.26 2.90 8.19
N THR A 208 -21.96 4.02 8.33
CA THR A 208 -23.20 4.29 7.58
C THR A 208 -22.94 4.29 6.07
N ALA A 209 -21.90 5.01 5.61
CA ALA A 209 -21.56 5.09 4.20
C ALA A 209 -21.19 3.72 3.59
N ARG A 210 -20.55 2.84 4.37
CA ARG A 210 -20.23 1.48 3.93
C ARG A 210 -21.46 0.59 3.93
N ARG A 211 -22.28 0.62 4.98
CA ARG A 211 -23.54 -0.14 5.07
C ARG A 211 -24.46 0.18 3.91
N ASP A 212 -24.55 1.45 3.51
CA ASP A 212 -25.34 1.85 2.34
C ASP A 212 -24.78 1.29 1.03
N ARG A 213 -23.44 1.17 0.89
CA ARG A 213 -22.82 0.50 -0.27
C ARG A 213 -23.10 -1.01 -0.25
N LEU A 214 -23.09 -1.61 0.93
CA LEU A 214 -23.41 -3.02 1.15
C LEU A 214 -24.85 -3.33 0.76
N ASN A 215 -25.81 -2.58 1.31
CA ASN A 215 -27.23 -2.76 1.00
C ASN A 215 -27.48 -2.62 -0.51
N ARG A 216 -26.90 -1.60 -1.17
CA ARG A 216 -27.01 -1.44 -2.63
C ARG A 216 -26.41 -2.60 -3.42
N ALA A 217 -25.31 -3.19 -2.94
CA ALA A 217 -24.69 -4.34 -3.59
C ALA A 217 -25.54 -5.61 -3.44
N LEU A 218 -26.08 -5.86 -2.25
CA LEU A 218 -27.02 -6.96 -2.02
C LEU A 218 -28.30 -6.80 -2.84
N GLU A 219 -28.91 -5.62 -2.86
CA GLU A 219 -30.08 -5.33 -3.71
C GLU A 219 -29.79 -5.59 -5.20
N GLY A 220 -28.59 -5.25 -5.67
CA GLY A 220 -28.15 -5.54 -7.03
C GLY A 220 -27.94 -7.02 -7.31
N ALA A 221 -27.45 -7.78 -6.33
CA ALA A 221 -27.26 -9.22 -6.43
C ALA A 221 -28.58 -9.99 -6.38
N VAL A 222 -29.50 -9.60 -5.50
CA VAL A 222 -30.86 -10.19 -5.39
C VAL A 222 -31.65 -9.95 -6.68
N LYS A 223 -31.55 -8.76 -7.30
CA LYS A 223 -32.19 -8.50 -8.61
C LYS A 223 -31.58 -9.28 -9.78
N ALA A 224 -30.39 -9.85 -9.62
CA ALA A 224 -29.72 -10.65 -10.64
C ALA A 224 -30.04 -12.15 -10.53
N VAL A 225 -30.60 -12.59 -9.40
CA VAL A 225 -31.04 -13.97 -9.15
C VAL A 225 -32.57 -13.96 -9.17
N ASP A 226 -33.14 -14.33 -10.32
CA ASP A 226 -34.58 -14.44 -10.48
C ASP A 226 -35.11 -15.57 -9.57
N GLY A 227 -35.83 -15.20 -8.51
CA GLY A 227 -36.66 -16.11 -7.70
C GLY A 227 -36.01 -16.72 -6.46
N ASP A 228 -36.20 -16.07 -5.31
CA ASP A 228 -36.92 -16.60 -4.13
C ASP A 228 -36.87 -15.50 -3.05
N GLU A 229 -38.04 -14.99 -2.63
CA GLU A 229 -38.19 -13.85 -1.70
C GLU A 229 -38.14 -14.27 -0.21
N GLY A 230 -37.66 -15.49 0.08
CA GLY A 230 -37.62 -16.04 1.44
C GLY A 230 -36.27 -15.86 2.13
N ASP A 231 -36.27 -15.12 3.26
CA ASP A 231 -35.31 -15.22 4.37
C ASP A 231 -33.85 -14.73 4.17
N LEU A 232 -33.65 -13.57 3.55
CA LEU A 232 -32.35 -12.86 3.57
C LEU A 232 -32.28 -11.72 4.60
N GLU A 233 -33.14 -11.75 5.61
CA GLU A 233 -33.12 -10.81 6.75
C GLU A 233 -32.12 -11.21 7.86
N GLU A 234 -31.14 -12.06 7.56
CA GLU A 234 -30.00 -12.22 8.44
C GLU A 234 -29.14 -10.96 8.35
N VAL A 235 -29.21 -10.13 9.39
CA VAL A 235 -28.37 -8.94 9.57
C VAL A 235 -26.92 -9.34 9.36
N VAL A 236 -26.41 -9.08 8.15
CA VAL A 236 -25.04 -9.40 7.78
C VAL A 236 -24.12 -8.59 8.70
N GLU A 237 -23.57 -9.25 9.71
CA GLU A 237 -22.57 -8.66 10.59
C GLU A 237 -21.32 -8.32 9.76
N ASP A 238 -21.08 -7.03 9.50
CA ASP A 238 -19.90 -6.55 8.79
C ASP A 238 -18.65 -6.74 9.67
N GLU A 239 -17.90 -7.83 9.44
CA GLU A 239 -16.64 -8.17 10.14
C GLU A 239 -15.56 -7.07 10.10
N LEU A 240 -15.73 -6.05 9.25
CA LEU A 240 -14.81 -4.92 9.14
C LEU A 240 -15.24 -3.69 9.94
N GLN A 241 -16.52 -3.54 10.26
CA GLN A 241 -17.06 -2.37 10.95
C GLN A 241 -18.19 -2.75 11.92
N LYS A 242 -17.96 -3.77 12.76
CA LYS A 242 -18.73 -3.90 14.01
C LYS A 242 -18.46 -2.66 14.85
N ARG A 243 -19.51 -2.13 15.50
CA ARG A 243 -19.35 -1.05 16.49
C ARG A 243 -18.26 -1.49 17.46
N HIS A 244 -17.25 -0.65 17.68
CA HIS A 244 -16.14 -0.98 18.56
C HIS A 244 -16.64 -1.50 19.90
N VAL A 245 -16.40 -2.79 20.14
CA VAL A 245 -16.75 -3.44 21.41
C VAL A 245 -15.70 -3.11 22.46
N VAL A 246 -14.50 -2.71 22.03
CA VAL A 246 -13.31 -2.55 22.86
C VAL A 246 -12.61 -1.23 22.57
N ASP A 247 -11.94 -0.69 23.59
CA ASP A 247 -11.11 0.49 23.45
C ASP A 247 -9.83 0.15 22.69
N THR A 248 -9.58 0.89 21.62
CA THR A 248 -8.43 0.73 20.72
C THR A 248 -7.25 1.60 21.15
N THR A 249 -6.12 1.43 20.47
CA THR A 249 -4.89 2.16 20.80
C THR A 249 -5.06 3.68 20.75
N LEU A 250 -5.76 4.24 19.75
CA LEU A 250 -5.95 5.70 19.69
C LEU A 250 -6.93 6.20 20.74
N LEU A 251 -8.00 5.44 21.01
CA LEU A 251 -8.96 5.79 22.06
C LEU A 251 -8.29 5.85 23.44
N LEU A 252 -7.45 4.85 23.74
CA LEU A 252 -6.68 4.80 24.98
C LEU A 252 -5.63 5.92 25.06
N HIS A 253 -4.96 6.22 23.94
CA HIS A 253 -3.95 7.25 23.88
C HIS A 253 -4.54 8.65 24.10
N PHE A 254 -5.63 8.98 23.40
CA PHE A 254 -6.25 10.31 23.44
C PHE A 254 -7.10 10.57 24.69
N PHE A 255 -7.96 9.61 25.08
CA PHE A 255 -8.98 9.84 26.10
C PHE A 255 -8.64 9.16 27.44
N GLY A 256 -7.50 8.47 27.48
CA GLY A 256 -7.00 7.72 28.62
C GLY A 256 -7.80 6.44 28.88
N ARG A 257 -7.33 5.64 29.84
CA ARG A 257 -7.90 4.32 30.19
C ARG A 257 -9.37 4.33 30.64
N LYS A 258 -9.87 5.50 31.06
CA LYS A 258 -11.27 5.69 31.50
C LYS A 258 -12.13 6.39 30.45
N GLY A 259 -11.54 6.87 29.35
CA GLY A 259 -12.25 7.60 28.30
C GLY A 259 -12.84 8.94 28.74
N LYS A 260 -12.21 9.64 29.69
CA LYS A 260 -12.74 10.90 30.28
C LYS A 260 -11.82 12.10 30.08
N GLN A 261 -10.68 11.91 29.43
CA GLN A 261 -9.79 13.03 29.10
C GLN A 261 -10.27 13.63 27.80
N ASP A 262 -10.18 14.95 27.64
CA ASP A 262 -10.47 15.61 26.37
C ASP A 262 -9.17 15.90 25.62
N LEU A 263 -9.24 15.85 24.30
CA LEU A 263 -8.12 16.09 23.41
C LEU A 263 -8.07 17.56 22.99
N LYS A 264 -7.02 18.29 23.37
CA LYS A 264 -6.84 19.68 22.95
C LYS A 264 -6.14 19.79 21.59
N PHE A 265 -6.30 20.95 20.95
CA PHE A 265 -5.67 21.21 19.65
C PHE A 265 -4.15 21.00 19.63
N GLU A 266 -3.41 21.51 20.61
CA GLU A 266 -1.95 21.39 20.63
C GLU A 266 -1.50 19.92 20.75
N GLU A 267 -2.25 19.12 21.51
CA GLU A 267 -1.95 17.70 21.68
C GLU A 267 -2.31 16.90 20.42
N PHE A 268 -3.43 17.24 19.77
CA PHE A 268 -3.82 16.68 18.48
C PHE A 268 -2.80 17.03 17.38
N LYS A 269 -2.34 18.28 17.34
CA LYS A 269 -1.28 18.73 16.44
C LYS A 269 0.01 17.95 16.67
N MET A 270 0.46 17.85 17.92
CA MET A 270 1.68 17.12 18.26
C MET A 270 1.58 15.64 17.85
N PHE A 271 0.42 15.00 18.05
CA PHE A 271 0.18 13.64 17.58
C PHE A 271 0.33 13.53 16.05
N MET A 272 -0.29 14.44 15.29
CA MET A 272 -0.20 14.45 13.83
C MET A 272 1.25 14.65 13.34
N GLU A 273 1.99 15.58 13.97
CA GLU A 273 3.41 15.83 13.66
C GLU A 273 4.29 14.62 13.96
N ASN A 274 4.08 13.98 15.10
CA ASN A 274 4.80 12.78 15.51
C ASN A 274 4.54 11.62 14.56
N LEU A 275 3.27 11.37 14.20
CA LEU A 275 2.91 10.30 13.25
C LEU A 275 3.52 10.52 11.87
N GLN A 276 3.45 11.75 11.35
CA GLN A 276 4.09 12.10 10.07
C GLN A 276 5.60 11.91 10.15
N THR A 277 6.23 12.34 11.25
CA THR A 277 7.67 12.18 11.47
C THR A 277 8.05 10.70 11.53
N GLU A 278 7.30 9.89 12.26
CA GLU A 278 7.56 8.46 12.43
C GLU A 278 7.56 7.72 11.09
N VAL A 279 6.55 7.95 10.25
CA VAL A 279 6.48 7.31 8.91
C VAL A 279 7.62 7.79 8.01
N LEU A 280 7.95 9.09 8.04
CA LEU A 280 9.08 9.63 7.26
C LEU A 280 10.42 9.08 7.72
N GLU A 281 10.63 8.88 9.03
CA GLU A 281 11.86 8.26 9.55
C GLU A 281 12.02 6.83 9.05
N ILE A 282 10.93 6.06 8.98
CA ILE A 282 10.99 4.68 8.51
C ILE A 282 11.33 4.63 7.03
N GLU A 283 10.70 5.47 6.21
CA GLU A 283 11.03 5.63 4.79
C GLU A 283 12.50 6.05 4.60
N PHE A 284 12.99 7.00 5.39
CA PHE A 284 14.37 7.45 5.32
C PHE A 284 15.35 6.33 5.69
N ASN A 285 15.07 5.60 6.78
CA ASN A 285 15.93 4.55 7.30
C ASN A 285 16.00 3.31 6.38
N GLU A 286 14.94 3.03 5.63
CA GLU A 286 14.93 1.97 4.60
C GLU A 286 16.06 2.18 3.58
N PHE A 287 16.30 3.43 3.19
CA PHE A 287 17.32 3.78 2.20
C PHE A 287 18.67 4.14 2.81
N SER A 288 18.70 4.77 3.99
CA SER A 288 19.96 5.16 4.63
C SER A 288 20.76 3.96 5.11
N LYS A 289 20.10 2.81 5.35
CA LYS A 289 20.73 1.56 5.82
C LYS A 289 21.57 1.79 7.09
N GLY A 290 21.10 2.67 7.96
CA GLY A 290 21.75 3.03 9.23
C GLY A 290 22.77 4.16 9.13
N LEU A 291 22.96 4.78 7.96
CA LEU A 291 23.77 5.97 7.79
C LEU A 291 22.99 7.24 8.19
N PRO A 292 23.68 8.33 8.58
CA PRO A 292 23.04 9.59 8.95
C PRO A 292 22.43 10.36 7.77
N ALA A 293 22.76 9.97 6.54
CA ALA A 293 22.30 10.59 5.30
C ALA A 293 21.95 9.53 4.25
N ILE A 294 20.97 9.82 3.39
CA ILE A 294 20.69 9.05 2.17
C ILE A 294 21.45 9.67 0.99
N THR A 295 21.73 8.90 -0.06
CA THR A 295 22.29 9.46 -1.28
C THR A 295 21.23 10.28 -2.04
N GLU A 296 21.66 11.20 -2.89
CA GLU A 296 20.77 11.97 -3.79
C GLU A 296 20.00 11.04 -4.73
N LEU A 297 20.64 9.93 -5.14
CA LEU A 297 20.01 8.87 -5.92
C LEU A 297 18.88 8.18 -5.15
N ASP A 298 19.12 7.83 -3.89
CA ASP A 298 18.10 7.20 -3.05
C ASP A 298 16.96 8.17 -2.75
N PHE A 299 17.27 9.45 -2.56
CA PHE A 299 16.25 10.51 -2.46
C PHE A 299 15.38 10.57 -3.71
N ALA A 300 15.97 10.57 -4.91
CA ALA A 300 15.22 10.54 -6.16
C ALA A 300 14.33 9.29 -6.26
N LYS A 301 14.84 8.11 -5.90
CA LYS A 301 14.04 6.87 -5.87
C LYS A 301 12.85 6.98 -4.93
N ILE A 302 13.01 7.57 -3.74
CA ILE A 302 11.92 7.81 -2.80
C ILE A 302 10.88 8.77 -3.38
N LEU A 303 11.32 9.85 -4.05
CA LEU A 303 10.40 10.80 -4.68
C LEU A 303 9.58 10.17 -5.82
N LEU A 304 10.22 9.32 -6.61
CA LEU A 304 9.62 8.72 -7.80
C LEU A 304 8.82 7.45 -7.50
N ARG A 305 8.97 6.82 -6.32
CA ARG A 305 8.32 5.55 -5.94
C ARG A 305 6.80 5.50 -6.17
N TYR A 306 6.09 6.61 -5.95
CA TYR A 306 4.62 6.68 -6.06
C TYR A 306 4.16 7.51 -7.27
N THR A 307 5.02 7.68 -8.27
CA THR A 307 4.71 8.40 -9.51
C THR A 307 4.30 7.41 -10.61
N TYR A 308 3.46 7.84 -11.54
CA TYR A 308 3.05 7.02 -12.70
C TYR A 308 4.04 7.17 -13.86
N LEU A 309 5.32 6.91 -13.60
CA LEU A 309 6.36 6.91 -14.63
C LEU A 309 6.50 5.52 -15.24
N GLN A 310 6.71 5.49 -16.56
CA GLN A 310 7.12 4.27 -17.25
C GLN A 310 8.57 3.93 -16.87
N SER A 311 8.97 2.66 -17.00
CA SER A 311 10.30 2.19 -16.56
C SER A 311 11.45 2.91 -17.26
N ASP A 312 11.30 3.23 -18.54
CA ASP A 312 12.26 4.02 -19.32
C ASP A 312 12.40 5.45 -18.78
N GLN A 313 11.29 6.13 -18.52
CA GLN A 313 11.31 7.48 -17.96
C GLN A 313 11.92 7.50 -16.56
N TYR A 314 11.60 6.50 -15.73
CA TYR A 314 12.17 6.35 -14.40
C TYR A 314 13.71 6.21 -14.45
N GLU A 315 14.22 5.36 -15.33
CA GLU A 315 15.66 5.18 -15.53
C GLU A 315 16.33 6.48 -16.03
N MET A 316 15.71 7.21 -16.95
CA MET A 316 16.23 8.50 -17.43
C MET A 316 16.45 9.52 -16.31
N TYR A 317 15.52 9.62 -15.34
CA TYR A 317 15.68 10.52 -14.19
C TYR A 317 16.89 10.13 -13.33
N LEU A 318 17.12 8.84 -13.14
CA LEU A 318 18.23 8.34 -12.32
C LEU A 318 19.58 8.51 -13.02
N GLU A 319 19.67 8.19 -14.31
CA GLU A 319 20.89 8.36 -15.11
C GLU A 319 21.32 9.83 -15.18
N ARG A 320 20.37 10.73 -15.46
CA ARG A 320 20.59 12.18 -15.46
C ARG A 320 21.18 12.65 -14.13
N LEU A 321 20.66 12.15 -13.02
CA LEU A 321 21.14 12.56 -11.70
C LEU A 321 22.56 12.06 -11.43
N LEU A 322 22.88 10.85 -11.84
CA LEU A 322 24.25 10.30 -11.73
C LEU A 322 25.26 11.12 -12.54
N ASP A 323 24.87 11.59 -13.72
CA ASP A 323 25.72 12.45 -14.56
C ASP A 323 25.87 13.86 -13.97
N ARG A 324 24.79 14.44 -13.42
CA ARG A 324 24.77 15.81 -12.87
C ARG A 324 25.33 15.91 -11.45
N ILE A 325 25.39 14.82 -10.69
CA ILE A 325 25.92 14.75 -9.31
C ILE A 325 26.92 13.59 -9.19
N PRO A 326 28.16 13.78 -9.67
CA PRO A 326 29.19 12.75 -9.57
C PRO A 326 29.72 12.54 -8.13
N GLU A 327 29.69 13.58 -7.30
CA GLU A 327 30.06 13.53 -5.88
C GLU A 327 28.87 13.94 -5.00
N GLY A 328 28.21 12.96 -4.41
CA GLY A 328 27.08 13.16 -3.50
C GLY A 328 27.52 13.63 -2.11
N ARG A 329 26.85 14.65 -1.58
CA ARG A 329 27.03 15.14 -0.20
C ARG A 329 26.14 14.38 0.77
N GLY A 330 25.06 13.80 0.25
CA GLY A 330 24.05 13.09 1.02
C GLY A 330 23.04 14.03 1.66
N ILE A 331 21.79 13.57 1.71
CA ILE A 331 20.65 14.31 2.23
C ILE A 331 20.35 13.81 3.64
N THR A 332 20.34 14.73 4.59
CA THR A 332 20.03 14.43 6.00
C THR A 332 18.53 14.21 6.22
N PHE A 333 18.17 13.56 7.33
CA PHE A 333 16.75 13.38 7.68
C PHE A 333 15.98 14.70 7.80
N ASN A 334 16.60 15.76 8.32
CA ASN A 334 15.95 17.07 8.46
C ASN A 334 15.65 17.72 7.11
N GLU A 335 16.56 17.61 6.14
CA GLU A 335 16.34 18.11 4.78
C GLU A 335 15.24 17.31 4.09
N PHE A 336 15.31 15.97 4.20
CA PHE A 336 14.28 15.07 3.67
C PHE A 336 12.89 15.37 4.24
N LYS A 337 12.79 15.52 5.58
CA LYS A 337 11.54 15.83 6.29
C LYS A 337 10.99 17.19 5.86
N SER A 338 11.84 18.22 5.80
CA SER A 338 11.44 19.57 5.39
C SER A 338 10.89 19.58 3.96
N PHE A 339 11.54 18.83 3.05
CA PHE A 339 11.05 18.69 1.68
C PHE A 339 9.72 17.93 1.60
N CYS A 340 9.55 16.85 2.37
CA CYS A 340 8.28 16.12 2.42
C CYS A 340 7.14 16.96 3.00
N GLN A 341 7.41 17.80 4.01
CA GLN A 341 6.44 18.76 4.55
C GLN A 341 6.03 19.80 3.51
N PHE A 342 6.98 20.28 2.69
CA PHE A 342 6.67 21.12 1.54
C PHE A 342 5.73 20.43 0.55
N LEU A 343 5.97 19.16 0.22
CA LEU A 343 5.09 18.42 -0.69
C LEU A 343 3.64 18.29 -0.19
N ASN A 344 3.40 18.31 1.13
CA ASN A 344 2.04 18.35 1.68
C ASN A 344 1.30 19.68 1.38
N THR A 345 2.03 20.73 1.02
CA THR A 345 1.51 22.06 0.59
C THR A 345 1.54 22.25 -0.93
N LEU A 346 1.72 21.18 -1.70
CA LEU A 346 1.93 21.26 -3.16
C LEU A 346 0.77 21.94 -3.90
N ASP A 347 -0.47 21.82 -3.42
CA ASP A 347 -1.62 22.48 -4.05
C ASP A 347 -1.58 24.00 -3.90
N ASP A 348 -1.13 24.52 -2.75
CA ASP A 348 -0.92 25.95 -2.52
C ASP A 348 0.24 26.47 -3.40
N PHE A 349 1.34 25.72 -3.42
CA PHE A 349 2.49 26.02 -4.28
C PHE A 349 2.13 25.98 -5.78
N ALA A 350 1.26 25.05 -6.20
CA ALA A 350 0.78 24.94 -7.57
C ALA A 350 -0.11 26.13 -8.00
N ILE A 351 -0.69 26.89 -7.06
CA ILE A 351 -1.39 28.15 -7.38
C ILE A 351 -0.34 29.19 -7.77
N ALA A 352 0.73 29.34 -7.00
CA ALA A 352 1.83 30.25 -7.32
C ALA A 352 2.47 29.90 -8.67
N MET A 353 2.78 28.61 -8.91
CA MET A 353 3.38 28.17 -10.17
C MET A 353 2.50 28.36 -11.40
N ARG A 354 1.17 28.29 -11.23
CA ARG A 354 0.24 28.58 -12.33
C ARG A 354 0.33 30.02 -12.80
N MET A 355 0.62 30.98 -11.90
CA MET A 355 0.80 32.38 -12.31
C MET A 355 2.01 32.55 -13.24
N TYR A 356 3.12 31.88 -12.96
CA TYR A 356 4.32 31.86 -13.82
C TYR A 356 4.06 31.16 -15.15
N THR A 357 3.35 30.02 -15.10
CA THR A 357 2.98 29.26 -16.31
C THR A 357 2.09 30.08 -17.24
N LEU A 358 1.17 30.90 -16.70
CA LEU A 358 0.30 31.78 -17.50
C LEU A 358 1.07 32.92 -18.19
N ALA A 359 2.26 33.26 -17.68
CA ALA A 359 3.16 34.23 -18.28
C ALA A 359 4.19 33.58 -19.22
N ASP A 360 4.06 32.28 -19.49
CA ASP A 360 5.04 31.46 -20.23
C ASP A 360 6.46 31.62 -19.67
N GLN A 361 6.58 31.75 -18.35
CA GLN A 361 7.87 31.82 -17.64
C GLN A 361 8.08 30.55 -16.81
N PRO A 362 9.22 29.85 -16.95
CA PRO A 362 9.62 28.82 -16.01
C PRO A 362 10.08 29.47 -14.67
N ILE A 363 10.25 28.66 -13.63
CA ILE A 363 10.64 29.15 -12.29
C ILE A 363 12.11 28.87 -12.02
N SER A 364 12.86 29.93 -11.70
CA SER A 364 14.26 29.82 -11.25
C SER A 364 14.39 29.25 -9.83
N GLN A 365 15.58 28.79 -9.45
CA GLN A 365 15.84 28.28 -8.09
C GLN A 365 15.52 29.31 -6.99
N GLU A 366 15.81 30.59 -7.22
CA GLU A 366 15.56 31.66 -6.24
C GLU A 366 14.05 31.88 -6.02
N GLU A 367 13.28 31.87 -7.10
CA GLU A 367 11.83 32.00 -7.07
C GLU A 367 11.17 30.78 -6.45
N PHE A 368 11.68 29.58 -6.76
CA PHE A 368 11.27 28.33 -6.11
C PHE A 368 11.48 28.43 -4.60
N HIS A 369 12.68 28.80 -4.16
CA HIS A 369 12.99 28.96 -2.73
C HIS A 369 12.06 29.96 -2.05
N ARG A 370 11.81 31.10 -2.69
CA ARG A 370 10.87 32.13 -2.18
C ARG A 370 9.45 31.59 -2.08
N ALA A 371 8.96 30.92 -3.10
CA ALA A 371 7.60 30.39 -3.14
C ALA A 371 7.39 29.27 -2.11
N VAL A 372 8.39 28.41 -1.89
CA VAL A 372 8.34 27.40 -0.81
C VAL A 372 8.23 28.07 0.56
N LYS A 373 9.08 29.07 0.85
CA LYS A 373 9.05 29.82 2.11
C LYS A 373 7.68 30.45 2.39
N ILE A 374 7.02 30.98 1.36
CA ILE A 374 5.68 31.55 1.48
C ILE A 374 4.62 30.49 1.81
N CYS A 375 4.69 29.31 1.17
CA CYS A 375 3.69 28.25 1.34
C CYS A 375 3.83 27.50 2.67
N THR A 376 5.06 27.22 3.09
CA THR A 376 5.33 26.37 4.26
C THR A 376 5.67 27.16 5.53
N GLY A 377 6.09 28.42 5.38
CA GLY A 377 6.71 29.20 6.45
C GLY A 377 8.13 28.74 6.82
N ALA A 378 8.68 27.74 6.12
CA ALA A 378 10.00 27.17 6.35
C ALA A 378 10.89 27.28 5.11
N GLU A 379 12.20 27.38 5.33
CA GLU A 379 13.19 27.41 4.25
C GLU A 379 13.74 26.01 3.99
N LEU A 380 13.87 25.67 2.71
CA LEU A 380 14.56 24.45 2.30
C LEU A 380 16.06 24.72 2.18
N SER A 381 16.88 23.70 2.42
CA SER A 381 18.32 23.86 2.23
C SER A 381 18.64 24.14 0.74
N PRO A 382 19.64 24.97 0.42
CA PRO A 382 20.05 25.17 -0.98
C PRO A 382 20.45 23.86 -1.65
N HIS A 383 21.00 22.90 -0.89
CA HIS A 383 21.38 21.58 -1.38
C HIS A 383 20.16 20.75 -1.85
N ILE A 384 19.06 20.72 -1.09
CA ILE A 384 17.88 19.97 -1.50
C ILE A 384 17.21 20.61 -2.72
N VAL A 385 17.19 21.94 -2.80
CA VAL A 385 16.65 22.67 -3.96
C VAL A 385 17.48 22.38 -5.22
N ASP A 386 18.80 22.50 -5.13
CA ASP A 386 19.70 22.16 -6.25
C ASP A 386 19.52 20.71 -6.72
N THR A 387 19.39 19.77 -5.78
CA THR A 387 19.15 18.36 -6.10
C THR A 387 17.81 18.15 -6.83
N VAL A 388 16.74 18.80 -6.36
CA VAL A 388 15.41 18.74 -7.00
C VAL A 388 15.45 19.29 -8.42
N PHE A 389 16.13 20.41 -8.67
CA PHE A 389 16.30 20.94 -10.02
C PHE A 389 17.08 19.95 -10.89
N LYS A 390 18.17 19.38 -10.40
CA LYS A 390 18.95 18.39 -11.16
C LYS A 390 18.16 17.13 -11.51
N ILE A 391 17.18 16.73 -10.69
CA ILE A 391 16.26 15.64 -10.99
C ILE A 391 15.27 16.06 -12.08
N PHE A 392 14.51 17.15 -11.86
CA PHE A 392 13.30 17.44 -12.64
C PHE A 392 13.51 18.35 -13.86
N ASP A 393 14.59 19.12 -13.92
CA ASP A 393 14.94 19.96 -15.09
C ASP A 393 15.29 19.06 -16.29
N ASP A 394 14.34 18.92 -17.22
CA ASP A 394 14.41 17.99 -18.34
C ASP A 394 15.20 18.54 -19.52
N ASP A 395 15.03 19.83 -19.80
CA ASP A 395 15.67 20.53 -20.91
C ASP A 395 17.03 21.15 -20.56
N GLY A 396 17.39 21.17 -19.27
CA GLY A 396 18.67 21.66 -18.77
C GLY A 396 18.76 23.18 -18.75
N ASP A 397 17.62 23.89 -18.73
CA ASP A 397 17.57 25.35 -18.74
C ASP A 397 17.86 25.99 -17.35
N GLY A 398 18.03 25.15 -16.31
CA GLY A 398 18.27 25.57 -14.94
C GLY A 398 17.02 26.06 -14.20
N GLN A 399 15.84 25.83 -14.78
CA GLN A 399 14.55 26.25 -14.27
C GLN A 399 13.61 25.04 -14.11
N LEU A 400 12.43 25.26 -13.53
CA LEU A 400 11.40 24.24 -13.40
C LEU A 400 10.06 24.73 -13.96
N SER A 401 9.54 23.98 -14.91
CA SER A 401 8.18 24.13 -15.43
C SER A 401 7.15 23.36 -14.60
N TYR A 402 5.87 23.70 -14.80
CA TYR A 402 4.76 23.01 -14.14
C TYR A 402 4.70 21.51 -14.48
N LYS A 403 5.06 21.12 -15.72
CA LYS A 403 5.00 19.73 -16.17
C LYS A 403 6.13 18.88 -15.58
N GLU A 404 7.31 19.47 -15.42
CA GLU A 404 8.49 18.80 -14.86
C GLU A 404 8.32 18.47 -13.38
N PHE A 405 7.79 19.41 -12.59
CA PHE A 405 7.73 19.23 -11.15
C PHE A 405 6.31 18.91 -10.63
N ILE A 406 5.34 19.82 -10.82
CA ILE A 406 4.02 19.73 -10.18
C ILE A 406 3.25 18.50 -10.66
N ALA A 407 3.29 18.21 -11.96
CA ALA A 407 2.57 17.07 -12.51
C ALA A 407 3.04 15.75 -11.90
N ILE A 408 4.36 15.57 -11.75
CA ILE A 408 4.97 14.36 -11.20
C ILE A 408 4.73 14.26 -9.69
N MET A 409 4.92 15.35 -8.95
CA MET A 409 4.78 15.36 -7.49
C MET A 409 3.35 15.26 -6.99
N ARG A 410 2.35 15.66 -7.80
CA ARG A 410 0.94 15.46 -7.44
C ARG A 410 0.57 14.00 -7.32
N ASP A 411 1.13 13.14 -8.16
CA ASP A 411 0.85 11.71 -8.09
C ASP A 411 1.47 11.10 -6.82
N ARG A 412 2.70 11.52 -6.50
CA ARG A 412 3.40 11.12 -5.27
C ARG A 412 2.63 11.47 -4.00
N LEU A 413 2.04 12.67 -3.91
CA LEU A 413 1.35 13.14 -2.69
C LEU A 413 0.27 12.15 -2.23
N HIS A 414 -0.32 11.40 -3.15
CA HIS A 414 -1.37 10.45 -2.83
C HIS A 414 -0.85 9.08 -2.36
N ARG A 415 0.48 8.85 -2.31
CA ARG A 415 1.12 7.61 -1.82
C ARG A 415 0.51 6.32 -2.40
N GLY A 416 0.08 6.36 -3.68
CA GLY A 416 -0.60 5.25 -4.35
C GLY A 416 -2.06 4.98 -3.94
N PHE A 417 -2.65 5.79 -3.03
CA PHE A 417 -4.03 5.63 -2.57
C PHE A 417 -5.08 6.28 -3.49
N LYS A 418 -4.68 7.12 -4.45
CA LYS A 418 -5.59 7.69 -5.45
C LYS A 418 -5.65 6.77 -6.66
N HIS A 419 -6.72 5.98 -6.75
CA HIS A 419 -7.09 5.39 -8.02
C HIS A 419 -7.77 6.49 -8.85
N THR A 420 -7.02 7.18 -9.71
CA THR A 420 -7.67 7.66 -10.92
C THR A 420 -8.02 6.41 -11.69
N SER A 421 -9.24 5.91 -11.56
CA SER A 421 -9.81 5.20 -12.69
C SER A 421 -9.85 6.26 -13.79
N ARG A 422 -8.79 6.38 -14.58
CA ARG A 422 -9.02 6.67 -15.97
C ARG A 422 -9.95 5.54 -16.37
N SER A 423 -11.22 5.85 -16.52
CA SER A 423 -12.10 4.99 -17.27
C SER A 423 -11.37 4.84 -18.60
N GLU A 424 -10.78 3.67 -18.83
CA GLU A 424 -10.08 3.32 -20.07
C GLU A 424 -10.99 2.36 -20.83
N GLY A 425 -10.88 2.37 -22.15
CA GLY A 425 -11.73 1.59 -23.04
C GLY A 425 -13.23 1.91 -22.95
N TRP A 426 -14.06 0.86 -22.90
CA TRP A 426 -15.52 0.94 -23.07
C TRP A 426 -16.24 1.77 -21.99
N GLU A 427 -15.71 1.81 -20.76
CA GLU A 427 -16.29 2.65 -19.69
C GLU A 427 -16.02 4.14 -19.91
N ALA A 428 -14.86 4.49 -20.48
CA ALA A 428 -14.52 5.86 -20.91
C ALA A 428 -15.47 6.33 -22.01
N PHE A 429 -15.68 5.45 -23.00
CA PHE A 429 -16.57 5.69 -24.11
C PHE A 429 -18.01 5.90 -23.62
N LYS A 430 -18.50 5.04 -22.72
CA LYS A 430 -19.83 5.22 -22.11
C LYS A 430 -19.95 6.54 -21.35
N GLN A 431 -18.97 6.93 -20.55
CA GLN A 431 -19.00 8.23 -19.84
C GLN A 431 -18.96 9.43 -20.82
N CYS A 432 -18.21 9.33 -21.92
CA CYS A 432 -18.13 10.38 -22.93
C CYS A 432 -19.44 10.51 -23.73
N VAL A 433 -20.06 9.39 -24.10
CA VAL A 433 -21.38 9.36 -24.75
C VAL A 433 -22.47 9.87 -23.80
N LYS A 434 -22.41 9.52 -22.51
CA LYS A 434 -23.37 9.99 -21.50
C LYS A 434 -23.24 11.48 -21.16
N ARG A 435 -22.06 12.07 -21.40
CA ARG A 435 -21.79 13.52 -21.27
C ARG A 435 -22.08 14.30 -22.56
N SER A 436 -22.30 13.62 -23.67
CA SER A 436 -22.75 14.27 -24.91
C SER A 436 -24.25 14.56 -24.80
N PRO A 437 -24.70 15.81 -24.97
CA PRO A 437 -26.13 16.12 -24.88
C PRO A 437 -26.91 15.35 -25.96
N PRO A 438 -28.15 14.90 -25.68
CA PRO A 438 -28.99 14.25 -26.67
C PRO A 438 -29.17 15.20 -27.87
N ALA A 439 -29.02 14.65 -29.07
CA ALA A 439 -29.21 15.35 -30.33
C ALA A 439 -30.70 15.68 -30.54
N SER A 440 -31.19 16.65 -29.77
CA SER A 440 -32.51 17.24 -29.95
C SER A 440 -32.46 18.69 -29.47
N GLN A 441 -31.59 19.49 -30.08
CA GLN A 441 -31.67 20.96 -30.24
C GLN A 441 -30.30 21.51 -30.66
N SER A 442 -29.89 21.27 -31.90
CA SER A 442 -28.98 22.19 -32.58
C SER A 442 -29.19 22.08 -34.09
N GLN A 443 -29.67 23.17 -34.68
CA GLN A 443 -29.69 23.36 -36.12
C GLN A 443 -28.26 23.58 -36.60
N GLN A 444 -27.45 22.53 -36.76
CA GLN A 444 -26.32 22.47 -37.70
C GLN A 444 -25.68 21.06 -37.74
N PRO A 445 -25.56 20.38 -38.90
CA PRO A 445 -25.25 18.94 -38.94
C PRO A 445 -23.78 18.55 -38.81
N ARG A 446 -22.86 19.49 -38.51
CA ARG A 446 -21.41 19.25 -38.69
C ARG A 446 -20.61 19.01 -37.40
N GLU A 447 -21.13 19.29 -36.21
CA GLU A 447 -20.36 19.19 -34.96
C GLU A 447 -20.45 17.81 -34.28
N GLY A 448 -21.58 17.10 -34.39
CA GLY A 448 -21.74 15.77 -33.79
C GLY A 448 -20.81 14.68 -34.36
N TRP A 449 -20.43 14.82 -35.63
CA TRP A 449 -19.51 13.88 -36.30
C TRP A 449 -18.04 14.06 -35.87
N VAL A 450 -17.66 15.24 -35.38
CA VAL A 450 -16.31 15.51 -34.88
C VAL A 450 -16.12 14.85 -33.50
N GLY A 451 -17.13 14.96 -32.62
CA GLY A 451 -17.14 14.29 -31.31
C GLY A 451 -17.13 12.76 -31.44
N PHE A 452 -17.93 12.21 -32.35
CA PHE A 452 -17.95 10.76 -32.61
C PHE A 452 -16.60 10.25 -33.15
N LYS A 453 -15.97 10.96 -34.11
CA LYS A 453 -14.63 10.60 -34.61
C LYS A 453 -13.54 10.67 -33.54
N ALA A 454 -13.61 11.65 -32.62
CA ALA A 454 -12.69 11.76 -31.50
C ALA A 454 -12.82 10.56 -30.52
N CYS A 455 -14.06 10.15 -30.20
CA CYS A 455 -14.32 8.97 -29.38
C CYS A 455 -13.85 7.66 -30.04
N VAL A 456 -14.07 7.49 -31.35
CA VAL A 456 -13.62 6.29 -32.08
C VAL A 456 -12.09 6.23 -32.18
N LYS A 457 -11.42 7.37 -32.41
CA LYS A 457 -9.95 7.44 -32.43
C LYS A 457 -9.32 7.11 -31.07
N ALA A 458 -9.97 7.51 -29.97
CA ALA A 458 -9.56 7.12 -28.62
C ALA A 458 -9.77 5.61 -28.34
N ALA A 459 -10.81 5.00 -28.92
CA ALA A 459 -11.10 3.58 -28.76
C ALA A 459 -10.22 2.65 -29.64
N MET A 460 -9.65 3.16 -30.73
CA MET A 460 -8.88 2.34 -31.68
C MET A 460 -7.36 2.34 -31.47
N ASN A 461 -6.84 3.04 -30.45
CA ASN A 461 -5.39 3.19 -30.23
C ASN A 461 -4.78 2.20 -29.22
N GLU A 462 -5.45 1.08 -28.93
CA GLU A 462 -4.91 0.00 -28.09
C GLU A 462 -4.95 -1.34 -28.85
N ASN A 463 -3.82 -1.72 -29.43
CA ASN A 463 -3.54 -3.10 -29.78
C ASN A 463 -2.05 -3.40 -29.55
N GLN A 464 -1.58 -3.19 -28.31
CA GLN A 464 -0.42 -3.89 -27.78
C GLN A 464 -0.70 -4.26 -26.31
N PRO A 465 -0.50 -5.53 -25.92
CA PRO A 465 -0.81 -5.99 -24.57
C PRO A 465 0.33 -5.64 -23.60
N GLN A 466 0.03 -4.83 -22.58
CA GLN A 466 0.92 -4.66 -21.42
C GLN A 466 0.50 -5.63 -20.30
N GLN A 467 1.38 -6.57 -19.97
CA GLN A 467 1.32 -7.35 -18.74
C GLN A 467 1.90 -6.52 -17.58
N PRO A 468 1.38 -6.65 -16.35
CA PRO A 468 2.00 -6.02 -15.19
C PRO A 468 3.33 -6.70 -14.88
N SER A 469 4.40 -5.90 -14.81
CA SER A 469 5.72 -6.32 -14.36
C SER A 469 5.68 -6.73 -12.90
N VAL A 470 6.20 -7.92 -12.64
CA VAL A 470 6.48 -8.48 -11.34
C VAL A 470 7.57 -7.65 -10.66
N THR A 471 7.31 -7.19 -9.44
CA THR A 471 8.34 -6.92 -8.41
C THR A 471 7.94 -7.67 -7.16
#